data_AF-A0A976YGL8-F1
#
_entry.id   AF-A0A976YGL8-F1
#
_cell.length_a   1.000
_cell.length_b   1.000
_cell.length_c   1.000
_cell.angle_alpha   90.00
_cell.angle_beta   90.00
_cell.angle_gamma   90.00
#
_symmetry.space_group_name_H-M   'P 1'
#
loop_
_entity.id
_entity.type
_entity.pdbx_description
1 polymer ?
#
loop_
_entity_poly.entity_id
_entity_poly.type
_entity_poly.pdbx_seq_one_letter_code
_entity_poly.pdbx_strand_id
1 'polypeptide(L)'
;MSLDEKFIPIRNGFYEIVDSLFKKIAGLFGYPGNPGMSTIYDLTDEASLRSKFLESLPSHRTFWPPIQRPETWFETIVGPTPKIDAIPRYVYENREEGFYNFYIENFKNAYFLPDWLSEFLQVQLHFCLDITLLETIREVLFIGLVIYSNIVILRITLSWFIYINPYTVPWCYVVAAVDWTEEVLQGVVPAILGVNITGTIFLGILGVLADSLNHLVFTMPFLPSEAEESKLLFQQQMKDVLIFHYLPILWYRHPIPNEIREYWYNQRPEILDYMQKAYQDADIQFLPDSVVQQLNQGKLTADFSEMMSTEILSNHDIIQEHHFIPYIHSINEYCHNFW
;
A
#
# COMPACT_ATOMS: atom_id res chain seq x y z
N MET A 1 31.67 -16.93 -35.71
CA MET A 1 31.84 -15.49 -35.42
C MET A 1 30.47 -14.86 -35.39
N SER A 2 30.02 -14.45 -34.21
CA SER A 2 28.71 -13.83 -34.01
C SER A 2 28.67 -12.46 -34.70
N LEU A 3 27.50 -12.01 -35.14
CA LEU A 3 27.31 -10.65 -35.67
C LEU A 3 27.78 -9.59 -34.66
N ASP A 4 27.62 -9.85 -33.36
CA ASP A 4 28.07 -8.96 -32.29
C ASP A 4 29.57 -8.68 -32.33
N GLU A 5 30.40 -9.70 -32.60
CA GLU A 5 31.86 -9.55 -32.67
C GLU A 5 32.29 -8.64 -33.83
N LYS A 6 31.49 -8.56 -34.91
CA LYS A 6 31.75 -7.67 -36.04
C LYS A 6 31.31 -6.22 -35.80
N PHE A 7 30.36 -5.99 -34.89
CA PHE A 7 29.87 -4.63 -34.58
C PHE A 7 30.66 -3.93 -33.47
N ILE A 8 31.44 -4.66 -32.67
CA ILE A 8 32.34 -4.09 -31.66
C ILE A 8 33.26 -2.98 -32.22
N PRO A 9 33.99 -3.15 -33.34
CA PRO A 9 34.87 -2.10 -33.85
C PRO A 9 34.10 -0.87 -34.35
N ILE A 10 32.91 -1.06 -34.95
CA ILE A 10 32.06 0.03 -35.42
C ILE A 10 31.50 0.83 -34.24
N ARG A 11 31.03 0.12 -33.20
CA ARG A 11 30.54 0.71 -31.95
C ARG A 11 31.64 1.49 -31.24
N ASN A 12 32.84 0.93 -31.12
CA ASN A 12 33.96 1.60 -30.47
C ASN A 12 34.41 2.83 -31.28
N GLY A 13 34.46 2.74 -32.61
CA GLY A 13 34.75 3.89 -33.47
C GLY A 13 33.70 4.99 -33.33
N PHE A 14 32.42 4.65 -33.23
CA PHE A 14 31.36 5.61 -32.94
C PHE A 14 31.55 6.28 -31.56
N TYR A 15 31.89 5.51 -30.53
CA TYR A 15 32.17 6.07 -29.19
C TYR A 15 33.38 7.00 -29.18
N GLU A 16 34.45 6.68 -29.90
CA GLU A 16 35.62 7.56 -30.02
C GLU A 16 35.28 8.87 -30.75
N ILE A 17 34.47 8.80 -31.82
CA ILE A 17 34.02 9.99 -32.54
C ILE A 17 33.19 10.88 -31.60
N VAL A 18 32.21 10.31 -30.91
CA VAL A 18 31.35 11.03 -29.97
C VAL A 18 32.16 11.63 -28.82
N ASP A 19 33.06 10.86 -28.19
CA ASP A 19 33.94 11.32 -27.12
C ASP A 19 34.83 12.48 -27.56
N SER A 20 35.41 12.41 -28.76
CA SER A 20 36.23 13.49 -29.31
C SER A 20 35.43 14.77 -29.57
N LEU A 21 34.16 14.63 -29.97
CA LEU A 21 33.26 15.73 -30.27
C LEU A 21 32.82 16.42 -28.97
N PHE A 22 32.46 15.64 -27.95
CA PHE A 22 32.15 16.15 -26.61
C PHE A 22 33.36 16.81 -25.96
N LYS A 23 34.57 16.25 -26.08
CA LYS A 23 35.80 16.89 -25.56
C LYS A 23 36.10 18.22 -26.24
N LYS A 24 35.91 18.32 -27.57
CA LYS A 24 36.07 19.60 -28.30
C LYS A 24 35.05 20.64 -27.88
N ILE A 25 33.78 20.25 -27.72
CA ILE A 25 32.73 21.14 -27.24
C ILE A 25 33.03 21.55 -25.79
N ALA A 26 33.36 20.62 -24.91
CA ALA A 26 33.68 20.88 -23.51
C ALA A 26 34.93 21.76 -23.34
N GLY A 27 35.90 21.64 -24.25
CA GLY A 27 37.08 22.51 -24.30
C GLY A 27 36.73 23.98 -24.50
N LEU A 28 35.68 24.30 -25.29
CA LEU A 28 35.17 25.67 -25.41
C LEU A 28 34.59 26.20 -24.09
N PHE A 29 34.16 25.31 -23.19
CA PHE A 29 33.61 25.63 -21.87
C PHE A 29 34.63 25.44 -20.73
N GLY A 30 35.93 25.34 -21.05
CA GLY A 30 37.01 25.32 -20.07
C GLY A 30 37.40 23.93 -19.54
N TYR A 31 36.92 22.83 -20.12
CA TYR A 31 37.43 21.49 -19.81
C TYR A 31 38.89 21.32 -20.29
N PRO A 32 39.78 20.65 -19.54
CA PRO A 32 39.56 19.95 -18.26
C PRO A 32 39.80 20.81 -17.02
N GLY A 33 40.21 22.08 -17.19
CA GLY A 33 40.64 22.96 -16.10
C GLY A 33 39.52 23.65 -15.32
N ASN A 34 38.27 23.51 -15.77
CA ASN A 34 37.10 23.98 -15.05
C ASN A 34 36.75 22.97 -13.95
N PRO A 35 36.91 23.30 -12.65
CA PRO A 35 36.57 22.40 -11.54
C PRO A 35 35.06 22.09 -11.47
N GLY A 36 34.25 22.68 -12.37
CA GLY A 36 32.81 22.56 -12.38
C GLY A 36 32.19 23.32 -11.22
N MET A 37 30.87 23.30 -11.16
CA MET A 37 30.15 23.69 -9.96
C MET A 37 30.44 22.61 -8.90
N SER A 38 30.82 23.01 -7.68
CA SER A 38 30.93 22.06 -6.58
C SER A 38 29.59 21.35 -6.41
N THR A 39 29.55 20.04 -6.62
CA THR A 39 28.34 19.22 -6.43
C THR A 39 27.89 19.18 -4.97
N ILE A 40 28.73 19.67 -4.06
CA ILE A 40 28.41 19.89 -2.66
C ILE A 40 27.77 21.29 -2.58
N TYR A 41 26.44 21.32 -2.68
CA TYR A 41 25.68 22.40 -2.07
C TYR A 41 25.79 22.19 -0.55
N ASP A 42 26.21 23.22 0.20
CA ASP A 42 26.04 23.32 1.66
C ASP A 42 24.54 23.44 2.00
N LEU A 43 23.74 22.46 1.58
CA LEU A 43 22.44 22.19 2.17
C LEU A 43 22.74 21.62 3.54
N THR A 44 22.15 22.23 4.58
CA THR A 44 22.22 21.82 6.00
C THR A 44 22.50 20.33 6.13
N ASP A 45 23.60 19.99 6.82
CA ASP A 45 24.27 18.68 6.84
C ASP A 45 23.29 17.48 6.78
N GLU A 46 22.20 17.54 7.55
CA GLU A 46 21.13 16.54 7.62
C GLU A 46 20.38 16.26 6.30
N ALA A 47 20.00 17.30 5.53
CA ALA A 47 19.29 17.12 4.26
C ALA A 47 20.22 16.49 3.19
N SER A 48 21.50 16.83 3.25
CA SER A 48 22.52 16.23 2.39
C SER A 48 22.79 14.76 2.78
N LEU A 49 22.78 14.44 4.07
CA LEU A 49 22.94 13.09 4.58
C LEU A 49 21.73 12.21 4.23
N ARG A 50 20.52 12.75 4.36
CA ARG A 50 19.29 12.06 3.98
C ARG A 50 19.23 11.77 2.48
N SER A 51 19.59 12.74 1.63
CA SER A 51 19.65 12.50 0.18
C SER A 51 20.71 11.46 -0.19
N LYS A 52 21.93 11.54 0.38
CA LYS A 52 22.97 10.51 0.20
C LYS A 52 22.51 9.12 0.66
N PHE A 53 21.77 9.04 1.77
CA PHE A 53 21.18 7.80 2.25
C PHE A 53 20.15 7.25 1.26
N LEU A 54 19.18 8.06 0.83
CA LEU A 54 18.18 7.65 -0.17
C LEU A 54 18.78 7.26 -1.52
N GLU A 55 19.89 7.87 -1.91
CA GLU A 55 20.66 7.49 -3.10
C GLU A 55 21.43 6.17 -2.92
N SER A 56 21.83 5.83 -1.70
CA SER A 56 22.54 4.58 -1.38
C SER A 56 21.62 3.36 -1.32
N LEU A 57 20.31 3.55 -1.18
CA LEU A 57 19.34 2.47 -1.10
C LEU A 57 19.27 1.65 -2.39
N PRO A 58 19.07 0.32 -2.29
CA PRO A 58 18.85 -0.51 -3.46
C PRO A 58 17.54 -0.12 -4.17
N SER A 59 17.47 -0.35 -5.48
CA SER A 59 16.23 -0.25 -6.25
C SER A 59 15.64 -1.64 -6.45
N HIS A 60 14.35 -1.81 -6.16
CA HIS A 60 13.61 -3.03 -6.48
C HIS A 60 13.56 -3.20 -7.99
N ARG A 61 14.08 -4.31 -8.51
CA ARG A 61 14.28 -4.52 -9.95
C ARG A 61 13.12 -5.31 -10.53
N THR A 62 12.17 -4.61 -11.11
CA THR A 62 11.04 -5.14 -11.84
C THR A 62 11.27 -4.97 -13.35
N PHE A 63 10.59 -5.78 -14.15
CA PHE A 63 10.62 -5.66 -15.61
C PHE A 63 9.21 -5.42 -16.13
N TRP A 64 9.10 -4.46 -17.04
CA TRP A 64 7.88 -4.21 -17.81
C TRP A 64 8.13 -4.43 -19.30
N PRO A 65 7.34 -5.28 -19.98
CA PRO A 65 6.39 -6.24 -19.41
C PRO A 65 7.08 -7.30 -18.53
N PRO A 66 6.34 -7.97 -17.62
CA PRO A 66 6.92 -8.98 -16.74
C PRO A 66 7.47 -10.18 -17.52
N ILE A 67 8.45 -10.85 -16.93
CA ILE A 67 9.07 -12.03 -17.55
C ILE A 67 8.02 -13.14 -17.65
N GLN A 68 7.73 -13.56 -18.88
CA GLN A 68 6.77 -14.61 -19.17
C GLN A 68 7.38 -16.00 -18.85
N ARG A 69 7.00 -16.58 -17.72
CA ARG A 69 7.38 -17.96 -17.33
C ARG A 69 6.13 -18.82 -17.18
N PRO A 70 5.82 -19.72 -18.13
CA PRO A 70 4.68 -20.61 -18.02
C PRO A 70 4.93 -21.67 -16.94
N GLU A 71 3.97 -21.83 -16.03
CA GLU A 71 3.98 -22.85 -14.97
C GLU A 71 3.09 -24.04 -15.33
N THR A 72 2.07 -23.81 -16.17
CA THR A 72 1.12 -24.84 -16.59
C THR A 72 1.18 -25.11 -18.10
N TRP A 73 0.78 -26.32 -18.51
CA TRP A 73 0.68 -26.68 -19.94
C TRP A 73 -0.26 -25.76 -20.73
N PHE A 74 -1.31 -25.24 -20.09
CA PHE A 74 -2.23 -24.29 -20.71
C PHE A 74 -1.54 -22.95 -21.00
N GLU A 75 -0.76 -22.44 -20.04
CA GLU A 75 0.02 -21.21 -20.21
C GLU A 75 1.10 -21.33 -21.28
N THR A 76 1.63 -22.53 -21.53
CA THR A 76 2.54 -22.75 -22.67
C THR A 76 1.86 -22.52 -24.02
N ILE A 77 0.55 -22.77 -24.13
CA ILE A 77 -0.21 -22.65 -25.37
C ILE A 77 -0.79 -21.24 -25.52
N VAL A 78 -1.38 -20.69 -24.46
CA VAL A 78 -2.12 -19.41 -24.49
C VAL A 78 -1.23 -18.21 -24.09
N GLY A 79 -0.11 -18.48 -23.43
CA GLY A 79 0.74 -17.48 -22.81
C GLY A 79 0.57 -17.48 -21.28
N PRO A 80 1.63 -17.19 -20.51
CA PRO A 80 1.56 -17.12 -19.06
C PRO A 80 0.79 -15.89 -18.57
N THR A 81 0.08 -16.06 -17.46
CA THR A 81 -0.55 -14.93 -16.77
C THR A 81 0.55 -14.01 -16.21
N PRO A 82 0.50 -12.70 -16.49
CA PRO A 82 1.48 -11.77 -15.94
C PRO A 82 1.33 -11.72 -14.42
N LYS A 83 2.43 -11.99 -13.70
CA LYS A 83 2.47 -11.94 -12.24
C LYS A 83 3.09 -10.63 -11.77
N ILE A 84 2.55 -10.10 -10.68
CA ILE A 84 3.09 -8.94 -9.99
C ILE A 84 4.31 -9.37 -9.16
N ASP A 85 5.39 -8.60 -9.22
CA ASP A 85 6.59 -8.82 -8.40
C ASP A 85 6.63 -7.78 -7.28
N ALA A 86 5.71 -7.94 -6.32
CA ALA A 86 5.52 -7.02 -5.21
C ALA A 86 6.62 -7.16 -4.16
N ILE A 87 6.97 -6.06 -3.49
CA ILE A 87 7.94 -6.07 -2.39
C ILE A 87 7.36 -6.92 -1.22
N PRO A 88 8.07 -7.96 -0.77
CA PRO A 88 7.58 -8.84 0.29
C PRO A 88 7.62 -8.16 1.66
N ARG A 89 6.63 -8.48 2.48
CA ARG A 89 6.53 -8.09 3.89
C ARG A 89 6.86 -9.27 4.79
N TYR A 90 7.76 -9.08 5.75
CA TYR A 90 8.14 -10.12 6.70
C TYR A 90 7.54 -9.84 8.08
N VAL A 91 6.52 -10.61 8.44
CA VAL A 91 5.84 -10.52 9.74
C VAL A 91 6.64 -11.28 10.79
N TYR A 92 6.78 -10.71 11.98
CA TYR A 92 7.40 -11.35 13.12
C TYR A 92 6.67 -10.98 14.42
N GLU A 93 6.71 -11.89 15.39
CA GLU A 93 6.11 -11.69 16.72
C GLU A 93 7.22 -11.60 17.76
N ASN A 94 7.21 -10.54 18.57
CA ASN A 94 8.13 -10.40 19.70
C ASN A 94 7.35 -9.96 20.96
N ARG A 95 7.63 -10.56 22.11
CA ARG A 95 6.94 -10.23 23.37
C ARG A 95 7.26 -8.83 23.89
N GLU A 96 8.35 -8.23 23.44
CA GLU A 96 8.74 -6.87 23.85
C GLU A 96 8.12 -5.84 22.92
N GLU A 97 8.24 -6.04 21.61
CA GLU A 97 7.83 -5.07 20.59
C GLU A 97 6.38 -5.22 20.10
N GLY A 98 5.74 -6.38 20.27
CA GLY A 98 4.34 -6.63 19.87
C GLY A 98 4.12 -7.80 18.91
N PHE A 99 2.84 -8.04 18.60
CA PHE A 99 2.38 -9.20 17.81
C PHE A 99 2.11 -8.90 16.33
N TYR A 100 1.92 -7.63 15.95
CA TYR A 100 1.58 -7.23 14.58
C TYR A 100 2.76 -6.65 13.82
N ASN A 101 3.97 -6.96 14.28
CA ASN A 101 5.17 -6.30 13.77
C ASN A 101 5.57 -6.90 12.43
N PHE A 102 6.07 -6.04 11.56
CA PHE A 102 6.66 -6.49 10.32
C PHE A 102 7.75 -5.54 9.88
N TYR A 103 8.65 -6.05 9.07
CA TYR A 103 9.62 -5.22 8.38
C TYR A 103 9.54 -5.44 6.88
N ILE A 104 9.96 -4.41 6.16
CA ILE A 104 10.04 -4.36 4.70
C ILE A 104 11.45 -3.90 4.34
N GLU A 105 12.02 -4.44 3.26
CA GLU A 105 13.30 -3.94 2.74
C GLU A 105 13.14 -2.51 2.20
N ASN A 106 14.03 -1.61 2.59
CA ASN A 106 13.94 -0.20 2.21
C ASN A 106 14.48 -0.02 0.78
N PHE A 107 13.57 0.06 -0.19
CA PHE A 107 13.90 0.31 -1.58
C PHE A 107 13.67 1.77 -1.95
N LYS A 108 14.57 2.34 -2.75
CA LYS A 108 14.47 3.72 -3.27
C LYS A 108 13.17 4.00 -4.03
N ASN A 109 12.64 2.99 -4.70
CA ASN A 109 11.44 3.06 -5.53
C ASN A 109 10.20 2.47 -4.85
N ALA A 110 10.24 2.13 -3.56
CA ALA A 110 9.05 1.69 -2.84
C ALA A 110 8.05 2.85 -2.72
N TYR A 111 6.80 2.61 -3.09
CA TYR A 111 5.71 3.55 -2.93
C TYR A 111 4.75 3.07 -1.84
N PHE A 112 4.39 3.99 -0.97
CA PHE A 112 3.37 3.76 0.05
C PHE A 112 2.11 4.54 -0.31
N LEU A 113 0.97 4.07 0.18
CA LEU A 113 -0.26 4.86 0.13
C LEU A 113 -0.06 6.15 0.94
N PRO A 114 -0.72 7.26 0.59
CA PRO A 114 -0.75 8.43 1.47
C PRO A 114 -1.41 8.10 2.81
N ASP A 115 -0.94 8.70 3.90
CA ASP A 115 -1.47 8.46 5.25
C ASP A 115 -3.00 8.64 5.34
N TRP A 116 -3.55 9.69 4.72
CA TRP A 116 -4.99 9.95 4.72
C TRP A 116 -5.78 8.83 4.03
N LEU A 117 -5.22 8.22 2.98
CA LEU A 117 -5.87 7.15 2.24
C LEU A 117 -5.74 5.83 3.01
N SER A 118 -4.58 5.57 3.63
CA SER A 118 -4.41 4.43 4.52
C SER A 118 -5.39 4.50 5.69
N GLU A 119 -5.50 5.64 6.37
CA GLU A 119 -6.47 5.86 7.45
C GLU A 119 -7.91 5.63 6.96
N PHE A 120 -8.28 6.19 5.80
CA PHE A 120 -9.61 6.01 5.23
C PHE A 120 -9.95 4.53 4.98
N LEU A 121 -9.03 3.77 4.38
CA LEU A 121 -9.23 2.35 4.11
C LEU A 121 -9.36 1.54 5.41
N GLN A 122 -8.57 1.86 6.43
CA GLN A 122 -8.59 1.14 7.70
C GLN A 122 -9.84 1.44 8.53
N VAL A 123 -10.23 2.73 8.64
CA VAL A 123 -11.32 3.17 9.50
C VAL A 123 -12.69 2.99 8.84
N GLN A 124 -12.83 3.37 7.56
CA GLN A 124 -14.14 3.36 6.89
C GLN A 124 -14.45 2.01 6.25
N LEU A 125 -13.44 1.36 5.63
CA LEU A 125 -13.61 0.06 4.98
C LEU A 125 -13.23 -1.12 5.88
N HIS A 126 -12.84 -0.87 7.13
CA HIS A 126 -12.49 -1.89 8.12
C HIS A 126 -11.31 -2.81 7.73
N PHE A 127 -10.44 -2.37 6.80
CA PHE A 127 -9.24 -3.13 6.40
C PHE A 127 -8.09 -2.97 7.39
N CYS A 128 -8.16 -3.62 8.55
CA CYS A 128 -7.14 -3.44 9.59
C CYS A 128 -5.99 -4.46 9.51
N LEU A 129 -6.28 -5.75 9.54
CA LEU A 129 -5.25 -6.81 9.57
C LEU A 129 -5.15 -7.58 8.25
N ASP A 130 -6.28 -7.79 7.58
CA ASP A 130 -6.31 -8.54 6.33
C ASP A 130 -6.09 -7.61 5.12
N ILE A 131 -4.94 -7.80 4.47
CA ILE A 131 -4.56 -7.06 3.25
C ILE A 131 -4.90 -7.82 1.96
N THR A 132 -5.39 -9.06 2.06
CA THR A 132 -5.59 -9.98 0.92
C THR A 132 -6.46 -9.36 -0.17
N LEU A 133 -7.54 -8.69 0.22
CA LEU A 133 -8.44 -8.03 -0.73
C LEU A 133 -7.73 -6.89 -1.48
N LEU A 134 -6.94 -6.08 -0.76
CA LEU A 134 -6.22 -4.95 -1.34
C LEU A 134 -5.12 -5.41 -2.31
N GLU A 135 -4.43 -6.50 -1.96
CA GLU A 135 -3.49 -7.17 -2.86
C GLU A 135 -4.17 -7.73 -4.10
N THR A 136 -5.36 -8.31 -3.94
CA THR A 136 -6.17 -8.82 -5.07
C THR A 136 -6.59 -7.68 -5.99
N ILE A 137 -7.04 -6.54 -5.45
CA ILE A 137 -7.38 -5.35 -6.24
C ILE A 137 -6.16 -4.88 -7.04
N ARG A 138 -5.00 -4.76 -6.39
CA ARG A 138 -3.74 -4.37 -7.02
C ARG A 138 -3.36 -5.32 -8.16
N GLU A 139 -3.49 -6.63 -7.95
CA GLU A 139 -3.18 -7.65 -8.96
C GLU A 139 -4.14 -7.59 -10.16
N VAL A 140 -5.45 -7.45 -9.91
CA VAL A 140 -6.45 -7.30 -10.97
C VAL A 140 -6.19 -6.03 -11.79
N LEU A 141 -5.86 -4.92 -11.12
CA LEU A 141 -5.51 -3.66 -11.79
C LEU A 141 -4.26 -3.85 -12.66
N PHE A 142 -3.22 -4.49 -12.13
CA PHE A 142 -1.99 -4.78 -12.87
C PHE A 142 -2.24 -5.63 -14.12
N ILE A 143 -2.98 -6.73 -13.99
CA ILE A 143 -3.37 -7.59 -15.12
C ILE A 143 -4.19 -6.79 -16.14
N GLY A 144 -5.12 -5.95 -15.68
CA GLY A 144 -5.90 -5.05 -16.53
C GLY A 144 -5.03 -4.10 -17.36
N LEU A 145 -4.00 -3.50 -16.74
CA LEU A 145 -3.03 -2.64 -17.44
C LEU A 145 -2.19 -3.41 -18.46
N VAL A 146 -1.75 -4.63 -18.13
CA VAL A 146 -1.02 -5.49 -19.07
C VAL A 146 -1.90 -5.81 -20.29
N ILE A 147 -3.13 -6.25 -20.07
CA ILE A 147 -4.08 -6.54 -21.17
C ILE A 147 -4.31 -5.29 -22.02
N TYR A 148 -4.54 -4.14 -21.38
CA TYR A 148 -4.77 -2.89 -22.11
C TYR A 148 -3.54 -2.43 -22.89
N SER A 149 -2.34 -2.56 -22.34
CA SER A 149 -1.09 -2.27 -23.05
C SER A 149 -0.92 -3.13 -24.31
N ASN A 150 -1.33 -4.40 -24.26
CA ASN A 150 -1.32 -5.28 -25.43
C ASN A 150 -2.35 -4.84 -26.48
N ILE A 151 -3.53 -4.34 -26.08
CA ILE A 151 -4.51 -3.75 -27.00
C ILE A 151 -3.92 -2.51 -27.69
N VAL A 152 -3.22 -1.64 -26.94
CA VAL A 152 -2.53 -0.46 -27.49
C VAL A 152 -1.44 -0.87 -28.49
N ILE A 153 -0.60 -1.85 -28.15
CA ILE A 153 0.45 -2.38 -29.05
C ILE A 153 -0.17 -2.96 -30.33
N LEU A 154 -1.25 -3.73 -30.18
CA LEU A 154 -1.99 -4.30 -31.31
C LEU A 154 -2.55 -3.18 -32.20
N ARG A 155 -3.11 -2.12 -31.61
CA ARG A 155 -3.58 -0.95 -32.35
C ARG A 155 -2.45 -0.21 -33.09
N ILE A 156 -1.29 0.00 -32.47
CA ILE A 156 -0.12 0.61 -33.13
C ILE A 156 0.32 -0.24 -34.32
N THR A 157 0.37 -1.56 -34.16
CA THR A 157 0.74 -2.50 -35.22
C THR A 157 -0.27 -2.49 -36.37
N LEU A 158 -1.56 -2.34 -36.07
CA LEU A 158 -2.64 -2.25 -37.06
C LEU A 158 -2.81 -0.86 -37.70
N SER A 159 -2.04 0.15 -37.27
CA SER A 159 -2.20 1.54 -37.72
C SER A 159 -2.19 1.69 -39.25
N TRP A 160 -1.34 0.91 -39.94
CA TRP A 160 -1.29 0.89 -41.41
C TRP A 160 -2.19 -0.18 -42.05
N PHE A 161 -2.59 -1.19 -41.30
CA PHE A 161 -3.32 -2.35 -41.81
C PHE A 161 -4.74 -2.00 -42.24
N ILE A 162 -5.42 -1.13 -41.48
CA ILE A 162 -6.81 -0.71 -41.77
C ILE A 162 -6.89 0.20 -42.99
N TYR A 163 -5.81 0.91 -43.32
CA TYR A 163 -5.74 1.74 -44.52
C TYR A 163 -5.72 0.89 -45.81
N ILE A 164 -5.18 -0.33 -45.74
CA ILE A 164 -5.01 -1.21 -46.90
C ILE A 164 -6.19 -2.21 -47.00
N ASN A 165 -6.77 -2.60 -45.87
CA ASN A 165 -7.80 -3.65 -45.83
C ASN A 165 -9.23 -3.05 -45.87
N PRO A 166 -10.05 -3.37 -46.89
CA PRO A 166 -11.44 -2.90 -46.97
C PRO A 166 -12.37 -3.52 -45.92
N TYR A 167 -11.95 -4.58 -45.22
CA TYR A 167 -12.71 -5.18 -44.12
C TYR A 167 -12.29 -4.58 -42.77
N THR A 168 -13.16 -3.74 -42.21
CA THR A 168 -12.90 -2.98 -40.97
C THR A 168 -13.25 -3.73 -39.69
N VAL A 169 -14.10 -4.76 -39.73
CA VAL A 169 -14.49 -5.58 -38.57
C VAL A 169 -13.60 -6.84 -38.50
N PRO A 170 -13.07 -7.25 -37.34
CA PRO A 170 -13.31 -6.71 -35.98
C PRO A 170 -12.36 -5.56 -35.56
N TRP A 171 -11.42 -5.17 -36.41
CA TRP A 171 -10.34 -4.23 -36.08
C TRP A 171 -10.81 -2.86 -35.61
N CYS A 172 -11.97 -2.40 -36.09
CA CYS A 172 -12.61 -1.16 -35.68
C CYS A 172 -12.87 -1.10 -34.16
N TYR A 173 -13.13 -2.23 -33.48
CA TYR A 173 -13.33 -2.25 -32.04
C TYR A 173 -12.04 -1.96 -31.26
N VAL A 174 -10.91 -2.51 -31.72
CA VAL A 174 -9.59 -2.25 -31.13
C VAL A 174 -9.22 -0.77 -31.30
N VAL A 175 -9.47 -0.25 -32.49
CA VAL A 175 -9.23 1.17 -32.80
C VAL A 175 -10.06 2.07 -31.89
N ALA A 176 -11.37 1.84 -31.80
CA ALA A 176 -12.25 2.61 -30.92
C ALA A 176 -11.84 2.55 -29.44
N ALA A 177 -11.28 1.42 -28.97
CA ALA A 177 -10.83 1.28 -27.59
C ALA A 177 -9.56 2.09 -27.25
N VAL A 178 -8.78 2.50 -28.26
CA VAL A 178 -7.49 3.20 -28.06
C VAL A 178 -7.52 4.63 -28.59
N ASP A 179 -8.35 4.97 -29.56
CA ASP A 179 -8.34 6.26 -30.24
C ASP A 179 -8.60 7.47 -29.32
N TRP A 180 -9.36 7.28 -28.23
CA TRP A 180 -9.55 8.33 -27.23
C TRP A 180 -8.21 8.83 -26.66
N THR A 181 -7.18 7.97 -26.59
CA THR A 181 -5.84 8.35 -26.10
C THR A 181 -5.17 9.33 -27.04
N GLU A 182 -5.41 9.20 -28.35
CA GLU A 182 -4.89 10.12 -29.34
C GLU A 182 -5.63 11.44 -29.32
N GLU A 183 -6.94 11.42 -29.11
CA GLU A 183 -7.76 12.63 -28.93
C GLU A 183 -7.32 13.44 -27.71
N VAL A 184 -7.08 12.78 -26.56
CA VAL A 184 -6.64 13.45 -25.32
C VAL A 184 -5.23 14.04 -25.43
N LEU A 185 -4.33 13.35 -26.14
CA LEU A 185 -2.95 13.80 -26.34
C LEU A 185 -2.77 14.64 -27.60
N GLN A 186 -3.85 14.89 -28.36
CA GLN A 186 -3.85 15.69 -29.57
C GLN A 186 -3.43 17.13 -29.24
N GLY A 187 -2.34 17.59 -29.87
CA GLY A 187 -1.80 18.94 -29.65
C GLY A 187 -0.77 19.04 -28.52
N VAL A 188 -0.61 18.00 -27.70
CA VAL A 188 0.50 17.90 -26.73
C VAL A 188 1.70 17.19 -27.37
N VAL A 189 1.45 16.12 -28.10
CA VAL A 189 2.49 15.29 -28.71
C VAL A 189 2.72 15.71 -30.17
N PRO A 190 3.93 16.15 -30.56
CA PRO A 190 4.23 16.46 -31.95
C PRO A 190 4.41 15.20 -32.79
N ALA A 191 3.97 15.24 -34.05
CA ALA A 191 4.30 14.20 -35.02
C ALA A 191 5.76 14.37 -35.48
N ILE A 192 6.55 13.30 -35.37
CA ILE A 192 7.96 13.29 -35.79
C ILE A 192 8.02 12.62 -37.15
N LEU A 193 8.50 13.32 -38.18
CA LEU A 193 8.66 12.80 -39.55
C LEU A 193 7.37 12.20 -40.14
N GLY A 194 6.20 12.70 -39.74
CA GLY A 194 4.89 12.20 -40.19
C GLY A 194 4.40 10.92 -39.49
N VAL A 195 5.15 10.40 -38.51
CA VAL A 195 4.74 9.26 -37.67
C VAL A 195 4.08 9.79 -36.40
N ASN A 196 2.91 9.24 -36.08
CA ASN A 196 2.24 9.50 -34.81
C ASN A 196 2.90 8.68 -33.69
N ILE A 197 3.58 9.35 -32.77
CA ILE A 197 4.26 8.72 -31.61
C ILE A 197 3.39 8.69 -30.35
N THR A 198 2.15 9.18 -30.43
CA THR A 198 1.23 9.30 -29.30
C THR A 198 0.98 7.95 -28.61
N GLY A 199 0.71 6.91 -29.39
CA GLY A 199 0.53 5.55 -28.85
C GLY A 199 1.77 5.02 -28.11
N THR A 200 2.98 5.35 -28.58
CA THR A 200 4.23 4.93 -27.93
C THR A 200 4.47 5.66 -26.61
N ILE A 201 4.20 6.96 -26.56
CA ILE A 201 4.29 7.74 -25.32
C ILE A 201 3.28 7.23 -24.30
N PHE A 202 2.04 7.02 -24.75
CA PHE A 202 0.97 6.50 -23.89
C PHE A 202 1.30 5.09 -23.35
N LEU A 203 1.92 4.23 -24.16
CA LEU A 203 2.44 2.94 -23.71
C LEU A 203 3.50 3.09 -22.61
N GLY A 204 4.36 4.12 -22.71
CA GLY A 204 5.31 4.48 -21.65
C GLY A 204 4.61 4.89 -20.35
N ILE A 205 3.55 5.70 -20.43
CA ILE A 205 2.73 6.09 -19.27
C ILE A 205 2.10 4.86 -18.62
N LEU A 206 1.51 3.96 -19.41
CA LEU A 206 0.96 2.69 -18.91
C LEU A 206 2.04 1.84 -18.23
N GLY A 207 3.25 1.81 -18.79
CA GLY A 207 4.39 1.11 -18.19
C GLY A 207 4.78 1.68 -16.83
N VAL A 208 4.86 3.01 -16.69
CA VAL A 208 5.14 3.67 -15.39
C VAL A 208 4.04 3.38 -14.37
N LEU A 209 2.77 3.43 -14.78
CA LEU A 209 1.65 3.10 -13.90
C LEU A 209 1.69 1.64 -13.45
N ALA A 210 1.93 0.71 -14.37
CA ALA A 210 2.01 -0.70 -14.03
C ALA A 210 3.22 -1.01 -13.14
N ASP A 211 4.37 -0.38 -13.40
CA ASP A 211 5.57 -0.50 -12.57
C ASP A 211 5.34 0.06 -11.16
N SER A 212 4.61 1.17 -11.03
CA SER A 212 4.25 1.72 -9.72
C SER A 212 3.45 0.75 -8.85
N LEU A 213 2.67 -0.16 -9.46
CA LEU A 213 1.92 -1.19 -8.72
C LEU A 213 2.83 -2.29 -8.18
N ASN A 214 3.89 -2.68 -8.89
CA ASN A 214 4.89 -3.63 -8.36
C ASN A 214 5.61 -3.05 -7.13
N HIS A 215 5.75 -1.73 -7.11
CA HIS A 215 6.42 -1.01 -6.04
C HIS A 215 5.49 -0.55 -4.92
N LEU A 216 4.17 -0.72 -5.07
CA LEU A 216 3.19 -0.31 -4.08
C LEU A 216 3.15 -1.30 -2.92
N VAL A 217 3.43 -0.81 -1.71
CA VAL A 217 3.41 -1.61 -0.47
C VAL A 217 2.31 -1.13 0.46
N PHE A 218 1.56 -2.08 1.02
CA PHE A 218 0.52 -1.83 2.01
C PHE A 218 1.08 -2.00 3.41
N THR A 219 0.89 -0.98 4.27
CA THR A 219 1.47 -0.92 5.62
C THR A 219 0.45 -1.22 6.73
N MET A 220 -0.79 -1.58 6.40
CA MET A 220 -1.82 -1.87 7.39
C MET A 220 -1.37 -2.99 8.36
N PRO A 221 -1.58 -2.84 9.68
CA PRO A 221 -2.42 -1.83 10.36
C PRO A 221 -1.76 -0.47 10.66
N PHE A 222 -0.50 -0.27 10.28
CA PHE A 222 0.23 0.96 10.56
C PHE A 222 0.03 2.00 9.45
N LEU A 223 0.17 3.27 9.80
CA LEU A 223 0.36 4.31 8.80
C LEU A 223 1.77 4.23 8.21
N PRO A 224 1.95 4.57 6.92
CA PRO A 224 3.25 4.65 6.29
C PRO A 224 4.27 5.53 7.03
N SER A 225 3.81 6.58 7.70
CA SER A 225 4.64 7.48 8.51
C SER A 225 5.16 6.87 9.82
N GLU A 226 4.63 5.74 10.26
CA GLU A 226 5.09 5.02 11.46
C GLU A 226 6.33 4.14 11.21
N ALA A 227 6.84 4.13 9.97
CA ALA A 227 8.02 3.36 9.61
C ALA A 227 9.28 3.86 10.33
N GLU A 228 9.98 2.96 11.03
CA GLU A 228 11.30 3.23 11.59
C GLU A 228 12.40 2.65 10.71
N GLU A 229 13.40 3.47 10.37
CA GLU A 229 14.56 3.05 9.58
C GLU A 229 15.57 2.31 10.48
N SER A 230 15.84 1.04 10.17
CA SER A 230 16.80 0.23 10.92
C SER A 230 17.64 -0.63 9.99
N LYS A 231 18.73 -1.18 10.52
CA LYS A 231 19.65 -2.08 9.79
C LYS A 231 19.55 -3.47 10.38
N LEU A 232 19.02 -4.41 9.60
CA LEU A 232 18.93 -5.81 9.99
C LEU A 232 19.93 -6.65 9.22
N LEU A 233 20.50 -7.64 9.91
CA LEU A 233 21.31 -8.69 9.31
C LEU A 233 20.38 -9.72 8.70
N PHE A 234 20.16 -9.63 7.39
CA PHE A 234 19.37 -10.59 6.64
C PHE A 234 20.25 -11.34 5.65
N GLN A 235 20.25 -12.67 5.72
CA GLN A 235 21.05 -13.54 4.84
C GLN A 235 22.55 -13.15 4.76
N GLN A 236 23.18 -12.88 5.90
CA GLN A 236 24.61 -12.50 6.00
C GLN A 236 24.96 -11.14 5.35
N GLN A 237 23.96 -10.35 4.96
CA GLN A 237 24.12 -8.99 4.45
C GLN A 237 23.40 -8.00 5.37
N MET A 238 24.04 -6.87 5.67
CA MET A 238 23.38 -5.74 6.33
C MET A 238 22.44 -5.10 5.33
N LYS A 239 21.14 -5.15 5.58
CA LYS A 239 20.12 -4.51 4.75
C LYS A 239 19.44 -3.39 5.53
N ASP A 240 19.22 -2.28 4.86
CA ASP A 240 18.37 -1.20 5.35
C ASP A 240 16.91 -1.64 5.24
N VAL A 241 16.18 -1.59 6.35
CA VAL A 241 14.79 -2.02 6.45
C VAL A 241 13.93 -0.94 7.10
N LEU A 242 12.64 -0.97 6.79
CA LEU A 242 11.61 -0.20 7.44
C LEU A 242 10.87 -1.14 8.38
N ILE A 243 10.90 -0.85 9.68
CA ILE A 243 10.27 -1.64 10.73
C ILE A 243 9.00 -0.92 11.17
N PHE A 244 7.91 -1.69 11.24
CA PHE A 244 6.63 -1.27 11.82
C PHE A 244 6.38 -2.13 13.04
N HIS A 245 6.32 -1.50 14.21
CA HIS A 245 6.24 -2.19 15.49
C HIS A 245 5.47 -1.35 16.52
N TYR A 246 5.17 -1.94 17.68
CA TYR A 246 4.28 -1.41 18.72
C TYR A 246 2.80 -1.31 18.30
N LEU A 247 2.03 -0.50 19.02
CA LEU A 247 0.62 -0.26 18.77
C LEU A 247 0.45 0.78 17.65
N PRO A 248 -0.33 0.48 16.59
CA PRO A 248 -0.60 1.43 15.53
C PRO A 248 -1.19 2.74 16.05
N ILE A 249 -0.73 3.89 15.52
CA ILE A 249 -1.20 5.20 15.98
C ILE A 249 -2.70 5.39 15.77
N LEU A 250 -3.26 4.72 14.77
CA LEU A 250 -4.68 4.73 14.45
C LEU A 250 -5.53 4.20 15.59
N TRP A 251 -5.05 3.22 16.36
CA TRP A 251 -5.79 2.61 17.47
C TRP A 251 -5.79 3.49 18.73
N TYR A 252 -4.91 4.49 18.82
CA TYR A 252 -5.01 5.54 19.85
C TYR A 252 -6.07 6.59 19.50
N ARG A 253 -6.32 6.82 18.20
CA ARG A 253 -7.25 7.86 17.73
C ARG A 253 -8.67 7.33 17.56
N HIS A 254 -8.79 6.11 17.06
CA HIS A 254 -10.04 5.44 16.76
C HIS A 254 -10.13 4.14 17.55
N PRO A 255 -11.33 3.72 17.99
CA PRO A 255 -11.48 2.47 18.72
C PRO A 255 -11.08 1.29 17.84
N ILE A 256 -10.42 0.30 18.45
CA ILE A 256 -10.02 -0.93 17.78
C ILE A 256 -11.30 -1.65 17.28
N PRO A 257 -11.36 -2.06 16.01
CA PRO A 257 -12.51 -2.79 15.48
C PRO A 257 -12.91 -3.97 16.37
N ASN A 258 -14.21 -4.13 16.62
CA ASN A 258 -14.71 -5.17 17.53
C ASN A 258 -14.36 -6.58 17.04
N GLU A 259 -14.28 -6.81 15.74
CA GLU A 259 -13.86 -8.10 15.15
C GLU A 259 -12.47 -8.53 15.62
N ILE A 260 -11.54 -7.59 15.73
CA ILE A 260 -10.17 -7.86 16.22
C ILE A 260 -10.20 -8.16 17.72
N ARG A 261 -10.98 -7.40 18.49
CA ARG A 261 -11.12 -7.61 19.94
C ARG A 261 -11.73 -8.98 20.24
N GLU A 262 -12.73 -9.41 19.47
CA GLU A 262 -13.31 -10.75 19.55
C GLU A 262 -12.31 -11.84 19.16
N TYR A 263 -11.49 -11.60 18.14
CA TYR A 263 -10.41 -12.52 17.76
C TYR A 263 -9.38 -12.69 18.89
N TRP A 264 -8.96 -11.60 19.53
CA TRP A 264 -8.04 -11.66 20.68
C TRP A 264 -8.66 -12.40 21.87
N TYR A 265 -9.93 -12.14 22.17
CA TYR A 265 -10.60 -12.78 23.32
C TYR A 265 -10.83 -14.28 23.09
N ASN A 266 -11.27 -14.69 21.89
CA ASN A 266 -11.67 -16.06 21.62
C ASN A 266 -10.53 -16.96 21.10
N GLN A 267 -9.66 -16.43 20.22
CA GLN A 267 -8.69 -17.24 19.49
C GLN A 267 -7.25 -17.04 19.99
N ARG A 268 -6.86 -15.82 20.37
CA ARG A 268 -5.49 -15.49 20.79
C ARG A 268 -5.46 -14.67 22.09
N PRO A 269 -5.80 -15.28 23.25
CA PRO A 269 -5.84 -14.57 24.54
C PRO A 269 -4.46 -14.06 24.99
N GLU A 270 -3.38 -14.64 24.48
CA GLU A 270 -2.01 -14.17 24.73
C GLU A 270 -1.78 -12.73 24.24
N ILE A 271 -2.39 -12.37 23.10
CA ILE A 271 -2.31 -11.01 22.55
C ILE A 271 -3.09 -10.06 23.45
N LEU A 272 -4.28 -10.48 23.91
CA LEU A 272 -5.10 -9.68 24.83
C LEU A 272 -4.35 -9.39 26.13
N ASP A 273 -3.72 -10.40 26.75
CA ASP A 273 -2.96 -10.27 27.99
C ASP A 273 -1.76 -9.34 27.81
N TYR A 274 -1.04 -9.46 26.69
CA TYR A 274 0.03 -8.52 26.37
C TYR A 274 -0.48 -7.09 26.18
N MET A 275 -1.55 -6.89 25.40
CA MET A 275 -2.08 -5.55 25.14
C MET A 275 -2.54 -4.87 26.43
N GLN A 276 -3.20 -5.62 27.32
CA GLN A 276 -3.63 -5.12 28.62
C GLN A 276 -2.45 -4.77 29.55
N LYS A 277 -1.35 -5.53 29.50
CA LYS A 277 -0.16 -5.29 30.34
C LYS A 277 0.72 -4.17 29.79
N ALA A 278 0.99 -4.17 28.48
CA ALA A 278 1.88 -3.23 27.83
C ALA A 278 1.27 -1.84 27.70
N TYR A 279 -0.06 -1.76 27.53
CA TYR A 279 -0.79 -0.52 27.31
C TYR A 279 -1.83 -0.27 28.40
N GLN A 280 -1.58 -0.70 29.64
CA GLN A 280 -2.48 -0.52 30.77
C GLN A 280 -2.83 0.96 31.03
N ASP A 281 -1.84 1.83 30.83
CA ASP A 281 -1.98 3.28 31.06
C ASP A 281 -2.65 4.00 29.87
N ALA A 282 -2.82 3.31 28.74
CA ALA A 282 -3.57 3.84 27.62
C ALA A 282 -5.06 3.61 27.86
N ASP A 283 -5.87 4.68 27.80
CA ASP A 283 -7.33 4.62 27.97
C ASP A 283 -8.02 4.02 26.72
N ILE A 284 -7.65 2.77 26.40
CA ILE A 284 -8.07 2.03 25.21
C ILE A 284 -8.86 0.80 25.66
N GLN A 285 -10.04 0.62 25.06
CA GLN A 285 -10.87 -0.55 25.30
C GLN A 285 -10.38 -1.75 24.48
N PHE A 286 -9.72 -2.71 25.13
CA PHE A 286 -9.27 -3.95 24.49
C PHE A 286 -10.31 -5.08 24.49
N LEU A 287 -11.27 -5.04 25.42
CA LEU A 287 -12.30 -6.08 25.56
C LEU A 287 -13.39 -5.92 24.48
N PRO A 288 -13.96 -7.03 23.99
CA PRO A 288 -15.09 -6.99 23.05
C PRO A 288 -16.31 -6.27 23.65
N ASP A 289 -17.09 -5.63 22.78
CA ASP A 289 -18.27 -4.86 23.22
C ASP A 289 -19.32 -5.73 23.92
N SER A 290 -19.46 -6.99 23.50
CA SER A 290 -20.35 -7.98 24.14
C SER A 290 -19.98 -8.25 25.60
N VAL A 291 -18.68 -8.38 25.89
CA VAL A 291 -18.17 -8.62 27.26
C VAL A 291 -18.32 -7.36 28.10
N VAL A 292 -17.99 -6.19 27.54
CA VAL A 292 -18.16 -4.91 28.26
C VAL A 292 -19.62 -4.63 28.57
N GLN A 293 -20.54 -4.91 27.63
CA GLN A 293 -21.96 -4.77 27.86
C GLN A 293 -22.46 -5.70 28.97
N GLN A 294 -22.00 -6.96 29.00
CA GLN A 294 -22.32 -7.91 30.08
C GLN A 294 -21.77 -7.46 31.43
N LEU A 295 -20.53 -6.94 31.48
CA LEU A 295 -19.92 -6.42 32.70
C LEU A 295 -20.67 -5.19 33.23
N ASN A 296 -21.07 -4.28 32.34
CA ASN A 296 -21.86 -3.11 32.70
C ASN A 296 -23.26 -3.50 33.20
N GLN A 297 -23.92 -4.47 32.56
CA GLN A 297 -25.20 -5.01 33.02
C GLN A 297 -25.07 -5.70 34.39
N GLY A 298 -24.02 -6.50 34.58
CA GLY A 298 -23.70 -7.16 35.86
C GLY A 298 -23.42 -6.17 36.98
N LYS A 299 -22.65 -5.11 36.70
CA LYS A 299 -22.36 -4.02 37.63
C LYS A 299 -23.62 -3.24 37.99
N LEU A 300 -24.45 -2.91 37.01
CA LEU A 300 -25.77 -2.28 37.25
C LEU A 300 -26.64 -3.16 38.15
N THR A 301 -26.69 -4.47 37.94
CA THR A 301 -27.45 -5.37 38.82
C THR A 301 -26.86 -5.49 40.23
N ALA A 302 -25.53 -5.43 40.37
CA ALA A 302 -24.87 -5.45 41.67
C ALA A 302 -25.09 -4.15 42.45
N ASP A 303 -24.97 -2.99 41.80
CA ASP A 303 -25.23 -1.68 42.38
C ASP A 303 -26.71 -1.52 42.78
N PHE A 304 -27.65 -2.00 41.95
CA PHE A 304 -29.06 -2.09 42.32
C PHE A 304 -29.30 -3.04 43.50
N SER A 305 -28.61 -4.18 43.54
CA SER A 305 -28.71 -5.13 44.65
C SER A 305 -28.19 -4.53 45.95
N GLU A 306 -27.05 -3.82 45.95
CA GLU A 306 -26.54 -3.12 47.13
C GLU A 306 -27.46 -1.96 47.56
N MET A 307 -27.97 -1.17 46.62
CA MET A 307 -28.91 -0.08 46.93
C MET A 307 -30.18 -0.64 47.59
N MET A 308 -30.77 -1.71 47.03
CA MET A 308 -31.90 -2.43 47.63
C MET A 308 -31.54 -3.05 48.97
N SER A 309 -30.34 -3.60 49.14
CA SER A 309 -29.89 -4.17 50.40
C SER A 309 -29.77 -3.11 51.50
N THR A 310 -29.24 -1.93 51.17
CA THR A 310 -29.11 -0.82 52.12
C THR A 310 -30.45 -0.19 52.48
N GLU A 311 -31.40 -0.07 51.54
CA GLU A 311 -32.77 0.38 51.84
C GLU A 311 -33.57 -0.66 52.64
N ILE A 312 -33.41 -1.96 52.36
CA ILE A 312 -34.08 -3.03 53.13
C ILE A 312 -33.51 -3.12 54.55
N LEU A 313 -32.21 -2.87 54.74
CA LEU A 313 -31.57 -2.82 56.05
C LEU A 313 -31.94 -1.54 56.82
N SER A 314 -32.06 -0.38 56.14
CA SER A 314 -32.50 0.87 56.78
C SER A 314 -33.98 0.86 57.14
N ASN A 315 -34.81 0.11 56.41
CA ASN A 315 -36.25 0.00 56.64
C ASN A 315 -36.64 -1.18 57.57
N HIS A 316 -35.69 -2.05 57.96
CA HIS A 316 -36.01 -3.19 58.84
C HIS A 316 -36.20 -2.83 60.32
N ASP A 317 -35.97 -1.58 60.73
CA ASP A 317 -36.26 -1.13 62.09
C ASP A 317 -37.55 -0.28 62.21
N ILE A 318 -38.34 -0.11 61.13
CA ILE A 318 -39.58 0.67 61.19
C ILE A 318 -40.75 -0.03 60.46
N ILE A 319 -41.49 -0.82 61.24
CA ILE A 319 -42.97 -0.88 61.29
C ILE A 319 -43.73 -1.45 60.06
N GLN A 320 -44.41 -2.57 60.35
CA GLN A 320 -45.77 -3.00 59.95
C GLN A 320 -46.32 -2.67 58.54
N GLU A 321 -46.67 -3.76 57.85
CA GLU A 321 -47.92 -4.00 57.10
C GLU A 321 -48.52 -2.87 56.22
N HIS A 322 -48.69 -3.23 54.93
CA HIS A 322 -49.48 -2.59 53.87
C HIS A 322 -48.84 -1.37 53.18
N HIS A 323 -48.21 -1.60 52.02
CA HIS A 323 -48.42 -0.87 50.75
C HIS A 323 -47.27 -1.20 49.77
N PHE A 324 -47.34 -2.37 49.11
CA PHE A 324 -46.36 -2.78 48.10
C PHE A 324 -46.95 -2.78 46.67
N ILE A 325 -47.79 -1.81 46.32
CA ILE A 325 -48.29 -1.63 44.94
C ILE A 325 -48.57 -0.14 44.71
N PRO A 326 -47.56 0.68 44.36
CA PRO A 326 -47.77 1.55 43.19
C PRO A 326 -46.52 1.86 42.35
N TYR A 327 -45.33 1.33 42.66
CA TYR A 327 -44.09 1.81 42.01
C TYR A 327 -43.76 1.17 40.64
N ILE A 328 -44.39 0.05 40.29
CA ILE A 328 -44.17 -0.60 38.98
C ILE A 328 -44.91 0.14 37.85
N HIS A 329 -45.91 0.96 38.15
CA HIS A 329 -46.74 1.60 37.13
C HIS A 329 -46.12 2.88 36.52
N SER A 330 -45.15 3.52 37.19
CA SER A 330 -44.53 4.77 36.71
C SER A 330 -43.39 4.55 35.70
N ILE A 331 -42.73 3.39 35.74
CA ILE A 331 -41.62 3.07 34.81
C ILE A 331 -42.15 2.70 33.43
N ASN A 332 -43.36 2.12 33.34
CA ASN A 332 -43.94 1.71 32.06
C ASN A 332 -44.44 2.90 31.22
N GLU A 333 -44.79 4.04 31.83
CA GLU A 333 -45.23 5.24 31.10
C GLU A 333 -44.07 6.03 30.47
N TYR A 334 -42.84 5.91 30.98
CA TYR A 334 -41.69 6.59 30.38
C TYR A 334 -41.13 5.89 29.13
N CYS A 335 -41.38 4.58 28.96
CA CYS A 335 -40.91 3.82 27.80
C CYS A 335 -41.78 3.98 26.53
N HIS A 336 -42.97 4.59 26.61
CA HIS A 336 -43.84 4.76 25.46
C HIS A 336 -43.76 6.13 24.76
N ASN A 337 -42.95 7.06 25.25
CA ASN A 337 -42.83 8.41 24.66
C ASN A 337 -41.51 8.68 23.92
N PHE A 338 -40.77 7.62 23.53
CA PHE A 338 -39.67 7.73 22.57
C PHE A 338 -39.79 6.64 21.49
N TRP A 339 -40.76 6.84 20.59
CA TRP A 339 -40.67 6.40 19.20
C TRP A 339 -41.26 7.48 18.30
#